data_AF-A0A328HM78-F1
#
_entry.id   AF-A0A328HM78-F1
#
_cell.length_a   1.000
_cell.length_b   1.000
_cell.length_c   1.000
_cell.angle_alpha   90.00
_cell.angle_beta   90.00
_cell.angle_gamma   90.00
#
_symmetry.space_group_name_H-M   'P 1'
#
loop_
_entity.id
_entity.type
_entity.pdbx_description
1 polymer ?
#
loop_
_entity_poly.entity_id
_entity_poly.type
_entity_poly.pdbx_seq_one_letter_code
_entity_poly.pdbx_strand_id
1 'polypeptide(L)'
;MLVVTSGDEATGIPYLTFKKYPRSKYPKGVAMRSAVDNNQSAFDFAEYGLGTPQESNDAYSGYSLWTLMVFVNSHEIRSEISKPIGFDGHGRIAGWDERIILHPVPNDGAAIDIDLIEPDTPDAEIDIPVSRL
;
A
#
# COMPACT_ATOMS: atom_id res chain seq x y z
N MET A 1 2.17 -7.92 7.13
CA MET A 1 0.71 -8.05 7.38
C MET A 1 -0.04 -7.31 6.29
N LEU A 2 -1.05 -7.93 5.66
CA LEU A 2 -1.90 -7.26 4.67
C LEU A 2 -3.33 -7.15 5.21
N VAL A 3 -3.93 -5.96 5.11
CA VAL A 3 -5.32 -5.71 5.51
C VAL A 3 -6.10 -5.06 4.38
N VAL A 4 -7.40 -5.33 4.29
CA VAL A 4 -8.27 -4.72 3.27
C VAL A 4 -9.07 -3.57 3.89
N THR A 5 -9.16 -2.45 3.20
CA THR A 5 -10.01 -1.32 3.61
C THR A 5 -10.65 -0.64 2.41
N SER A 6 -11.83 -0.07 2.63
CA SER A 6 -12.39 0.88 1.65
C SER A 6 -11.57 2.17 1.63
N GLY A 7 -11.33 2.67 0.43
CA GLY A 7 -10.70 3.94 0.14
C GLY A 7 -11.71 5.04 -0.22
N ASP A 8 -11.20 6.25 -0.42
CA ASP A 8 -11.95 7.36 -1.00
C ASP A 8 -11.73 7.46 -2.52
N GLU A 9 -12.32 8.48 -3.13
CA GLU A 9 -12.30 8.66 -4.59
C GLU A 9 -10.89 8.80 -5.17
N ALA A 10 -9.85 9.04 -4.36
CA ALA A 10 -8.47 9.16 -4.81
C ALA A 10 -7.70 7.83 -4.87
N THR A 11 -8.26 6.73 -4.33
CA THR A 11 -7.64 5.39 -4.32
C THR A 11 -7.37 4.84 -5.72
N GLY A 12 -6.15 4.43 -6.03
CA GLY A 12 -5.78 3.91 -7.34
C GLY A 12 -5.63 4.97 -8.43
N ILE A 13 -5.63 6.27 -8.08
CA ILE A 13 -5.26 7.35 -9.00
C ILE A 13 -3.74 7.55 -8.94
N PRO A 14 -3.01 7.47 -10.08
CA PRO A 14 -1.55 7.62 -10.12
C PRO A 14 -1.05 8.99 -9.70
N TYR A 15 -1.70 10.05 -10.19
CA TYR A 15 -1.23 11.42 -9.99
C TYR A 15 -1.85 12.03 -8.74
N LEU A 16 -0.97 12.37 -7.80
CA LEU A 16 -1.32 13.14 -6.62
C LEU A 16 -1.56 14.59 -7.03
N THR A 17 -2.75 15.12 -6.72
CA THR A 17 -3.03 16.56 -6.77
C THR A 17 -3.26 17.07 -5.36
N PHE A 18 -3.02 18.36 -5.12
CA PHE A 18 -3.06 19.04 -3.80
C PHE A 18 -4.35 18.82 -2.97
N LYS A 19 -5.39 18.18 -3.54
CA LYS A 19 -6.65 17.84 -2.87
C LYS A 19 -7.12 16.38 -3.07
N LYS A 20 -6.35 15.53 -3.74
CA LYS A 20 -6.72 14.14 -4.07
C LYS A 20 -5.60 13.19 -3.67
N TYR A 21 -5.42 13.05 -2.35
CA TYR A 21 -4.59 12.00 -1.77
C TYR A 21 -5.49 10.88 -1.28
N PRO A 22 -5.18 9.61 -1.59
CA PRO A 22 -6.02 8.50 -1.16
C PRO A 22 -6.07 8.43 0.36
N ARG A 23 -7.27 8.19 0.88
CA ARG A 23 -7.48 7.98 2.31
C ARG A 23 -8.38 6.80 2.55
N SER A 24 -8.20 6.14 3.69
CA SER A 24 -9.19 5.16 4.11
C SER A 24 -10.53 5.86 4.36
N LYS A 25 -11.64 5.28 3.89
CA LYS A 25 -12.98 5.87 3.98
C LYS A 25 -13.40 6.20 5.42
N TYR A 26 -13.00 5.37 6.37
CA TYR A 26 -13.37 5.46 7.78
C TYR A 26 -12.15 5.52 8.69
N PRO A 27 -12.26 6.20 9.85
CA PRO A 27 -11.22 6.22 10.86
C PRO A 27 -10.81 4.81 11.28
N LYS A 28 -9.54 4.65 11.68
CA LYS A 28 -9.01 3.38 12.17
C LYS A 28 -8.77 3.42 13.68
N GLY A 29 -9.00 2.27 14.30
CA GLY A 29 -8.83 2.04 15.73
C GLY A 29 -7.37 1.88 16.13
N VAL A 30 -7.16 1.73 17.44
CA VAL A 30 -5.84 1.71 18.09
C VAL A 30 -4.92 0.64 17.51
N ALA A 31 -5.43 -0.59 17.28
CA ALA A 31 -4.63 -1.68 16.73
C ALA A 31 -4.01 -1.34 15.35
N MET A 32 -4.78 -0.69 14.47
CA MET A 32 -4.27 -0.24 13.18
C MET A 32 -3.24 0.87 13.35
N ARG A 33 -3.45 1.80 14.29
CA ARG A 33 -2.50 2.89 14.54
C ARG A 33 -1.15 2.34 15.00
N SER A 34 -1.15 1.44 15.97
CA SER A 34 0.08 0.76 16.42
C SER A 34 0.79 0.02 15.29
N ALA A 35 0.05 -0.63 14.39
CA ALA A 35 0.65 -1.31 13.25
C ALA A 35 1.23 -0.34 12.19
N VAL A 36 0.63 0.85 12.00
CA VAL A 36 1.17 1.91 11.14
C VAL A 36 2.41 2.56 11.77
N ASP A 37 2.45 2.70 13.09
CA ASP A 37 3.63 3.24 13.79
C ASP A 37 4.88 2.36 13.55
N ASN A 38 4.70 1.04 13.53
CA ASN A 38 5.77 0.10 13.17
C ASN A 38 6.26 0.23 11.70
N ASN A 39 5.47 0.83 10.80
CA ASN A 39 5.96 1.13 9.45
C ASN A 39 6.90 2.34 9.44
N GLN A 40 6.76 3.26 10.39
CA GLN A 40 7.60 4.46 10.51
C GLN A 40 8.95 4.12 11.15
N SER A 41 8.99 3.15 12.08
CA SER A 41 10.21 2.73 12.78
C SER A 41 11.25 2.04 11.89
N ALA A 42 10.93 1.73 10.63
CA ALA A 42 11.91 1.24 9.65
C ALA A 42 12.91 2.33 9.22
N PHE A 43 12.59 3.61 9.44
CA PHE A 43 13.51 4.72 9.28
C PHE A 43 14.09 5.10 10.65
N ASP A 44 15.07 4.32 11.11
CA ASP A 44 15.73 4.54 12.39
C ASP A 44 16.73 5.71 12.31
N PHE A 45 16.22 6.94 12.37
CA PHE A 45 17.06 8.14 12.46
C PHE A 45 17.68 8.33 13.87
N ALA A 46 17.50 7.38 14.78
CA ALA A 46 18.13 7.43 16.10
C ALA A 46 19.67 7.48 16.00
N GLU A 47 20.25 6.90 14.95
CA GLU A 47 21.70 7.02 14.68
C GLU A 47 22.15 8.46 14.41
N TYR A 48 21.24 9.34 13.97
CA TYR A 48 21.48 10.78 13.75
C TYR A 48 20.97 11.66 14.90
N GLY A 49 20.53 11.06 16.01
CA GLY A 49 19.97 11.80 17.15
C GLY A 49 18.62 12.48 16.86
N LEU A 50 17.94 12.08 15.78
CA LEU A 50 16.63 12.60 15.40
C LEU A 50 15.56 11.55 15.69
N GLY A 51 14.92 11.68 16.86
CA GLY A 51 13.80 10.83 17.28
C GLY A 51 14.09 9.98 18.51
N THR A 52 13.04 9.59 19.21
CA THR A 52 13.09 8.57 20.27
C THR A 52 12.71 7.23 19.65
N PRO A 53 13.43 6.13 19.93
CA PRO A 53 12.99 4.80 19.53
C PRO A 53 11.56 4.59 20.00
N GLN A 54 10.61 4.52 19.07
CA GLN A 54 9.23 4.25 19.43
C GLN A 54 9.17 2.77 19.82
N GLU A 55 8.78 2.48 21.07
CA GLU A 55 8.61 1.10 21.53
C GLU A 55 7.67 0.38 20.57
N SER A 56 8.22 -0.56 19.79
CA SER A 56 7.41 -1.35 18.88
C SER A 56 6.45 -2.18 19.72
N ASN A 57 5.16 -2.11 19.43
CA ASN A 57 4.22 -3.03 20.04
C ASN A 57 4.62 -4.46 19.62
N ASP A 58 5.00 -5.30 20.59
CA ASP A 58 5.55 -6.65 20.38
C ASP A 58 4.69 -7.49 19.42
N ALA A 59 3.36 -7.31 19.48
CA ALA A 59 2.38 -8.01 18.65
C ALA A 59 2.57 -7.79 17.13
N TYR A 60 3.25 -6.71 16.73
CA TYR A 60 3.48 -6.34 15.33
C TYR A 60 4.97 -6.12 15.04
N SER A 61 5.86 -6.47 15.97
CA SER A 61 7.31 -6.36 15.77
C SER A 61 7.75 -7.23 14.59
N GLY A 62 8.66 -6.73 13.75
CA GLY A 62 9.18 -7.45 12.58
C GLY A 62 8.25 -7.54 11.37
N TYR A 63 7.04 -6.97 11.41
CA TYR A 63 6.12 -6.95 10.27
C TYR A 63 5.75 -5.54 9.84
N SER A 64 5.89 -5.25 8.55
CA SER A 64 5.26 -4.07 7.96
C SER A 64 3.77 -4.33 7.68
N LEU A 65 2.94 -3.33 7.99
CA LEU A 65 1.55 -3.28 7.59
C LEU A 65 1.45 -2.78 6.15
N TRP A 66 0.70 -3.49 5.33
CA TRP A 66 0.28 -3.09 4.00
C TRP A 66 -1.25 -3.07 3.94
N THR A 67 -1.79 -2.15 3.16
CA THR A 67 -3.24 -2.00 2.99
C THR A 67 -3.61 -2.20 1.53
N LEU A 68 -4.51 -3.15 1.26
CA LEU A 68 -5.26 -3.19 0.01
C LEU A 68 -6.44 -2.22 0.16
N MET A 69 -6.32 -1.07 -0.48
CA MET A 69 -7.38 -0.08 -0.55
C MET A 69 -8.25 -0.35 -1.77
N VAL A 70 -9.56 -0.35 -1.58
CA VAL A 70 -10.54 -0.56 -2.64
C VAL A 70 -11.53 0.59 -2.70
N PHE A 71 -11.70 1.17 -3.88
CA PHE A 71 -12.74 2.14 -4.19
C PHE A 71 -13.61 1.61 -5.32
N VAL A 72 -14.92 1.67 -5.13
CA VAL A 72 -15.91 1.18 -6.10
C VAL A 72 -16.85 2.34 -6.45
N ASN A 73 -17.04 2.59 -7.74
CA ASN A 73 -18.09 3.46 -8.25
C ASN A 73 -18.94 2.70 -9.29
N SER A 74 -19.88 3.38 -9.95
CA SER A 74 -20.77 2.76 -10.94
C SER A 74 -20.11 2.34 -12.25
N HIS A 75 -18.85 2.72 -12.50
CA HIS A 75 -18.14 2.51 -13.76
C HIS A 75 -16.94 1.56 -13.61
N GLU A 76 -16.25 1.62 -12.47
CA GLU A 76 -14.99 0.90 -12.25
C GLU A 76 -14.77 0.57 -10.76
N ILE A 77 -13.91 -0.42 -10.55
CA ILE A 77 -13.28 -0.77 -9.29
C ILE A 77 -11.82 -0.36 -9.39
N ARG A 78 -11.39 0.55 -8.52
CA ARG A 78 -10.00 0.96 -8.37
C ARG A 78 -9.42 0.39 -7.10
N SER A 79 -8.17 -0.05 -7.17
CA SER A 79 -7.48 -0.56 -5.99
C SER A 79 -5.99 -0.26 -6.01
N GLU A 80 -5.40 -0.27 -4.82
CA GLU A 80 -3.95 -0.11 -4.64
C GLU A 80 -3.51 -0.86 -3.39
N ILE A 81 -2.28 -1.39 -3.42
CA ILE A 81 -1.59 -1.96 -2.28
C ILE A 81 -0.61 -0.90 -1.80
N SER A 82 -0.91 -0.28 -0.66
CA SER A 82 -0.13 0.85 -0.15
C SER A 82 0.36 0.61 1.26
N LYS A 83 1.60 1.04 1.54
CA LYS A 83 2.24 0.98 2.85
C LYS A 83 1.93 2.27 3.63
N PRO A 84 1.05 2.24 4.63
CA PRO A 84 0.68 3.42 5.39
C PRO A 84 1.79 3.87 6.35
N ILE A 85 1.95 5.18 6.52
CA ILE A 85 2.87 5.80 7.50
C ILE A 85 2.20 6.88 8.34
N GLY A 86 0.90 7.13 8.16
CA GLY A 86 0.24 8.16 8.96
C GLY A 86 -1.25 8.27 8.76
N PHE A 87 -1.85 9.06 9.65
CA PHE A 87 -3.27 9.34 9.70
C PHE A 87 -3.56 10.83 9.55
N ASP A 88 -4.74 11.19 9.04
CA ASP A 88 -5.25 12.57 9.07
C ASP A 88 -5.81 12.94 10.45
N GLY A 89 -6.23 14.20 10.62
CA GLY A 89 -6.83 14.71 11.85
C GLY A 89 -8.17 14.05 12.25
N HIS A 90 -8.73 13.19 11.40
CA HIS A 90 -9.92 12.39 11.67
C HIS A 90 -9.60 10.92 11.93
N GLY A 91 -8.32 10.55 11.99
CA GLY A 91 -7.86 9.18 12.24
C GLY A 91 -8.04 8.24 11.05
N ARG A 92 -8.22 8.76 9.83
CA ARG A 92 -8.19 7.97 8.59
C ARG A 92 -6.75 7.83 8.13
N ILE A 93 -6.40 6.70 7.53
CA ILE A 93 -5.07 6.53 6.92
C ILE A 93 -4.95 7.55 5.80
N ALA A 94 -3.88 8.34 5.79
CA ALA A 94 -3.68 9.44 4.85
C ALA A 94 -2.21 9.70 4.46
N GLY A 95 -1.26 8.99 5.06
CA GLY A 95 0.16 9.05 4.72
C GLY A 95 0.63 7.72 4.15
N TRP A 96 1.44 7.77 3.07
CA TRP A 96 1.89 6.61 2.31
C TRP A 96 3.39 6.69 2.04
N ASP A 97 4.11 5.61 2.38
CA ASP A 97 5.53 5.44 2.04
C ASP A 97 5.66 4.89 0.61
N GLU A 98 4.85 3.87 0.32
CA GLU A 98 4.82 3.22 -0.98
C GLU A 98 3.38 3.00 -1.43
N ARG A 99 3.15 3.12 -2.74
CA ARG A 99 1.86 2.89 -3.39
C ARG A 99 2.05 2.05 -4.66
N ILE A 100 1.51 0.84 -4.65
CA ILE A 100 1.43 -0.05 -5.82
C ILE A 100 0.02 0.03 -6.36
N ILE A 101 -0.15 0.73 -7.48
CA ILE A 101 -1.46 1.00 -8.08
C ILE A 101 -1.81 -0.12 -9.04
N LEU A 102 -3.00 -0.70 -8.86
CA LEU A 102 -3.49 -1.77 -9.72
C LEU A 102 -4.34 -1.18 -10.84
N HIS A 103 -4.38 -1.87 -11.98
CA HIS A 103 -5.21 -1.46 -13.10
C HIS A 103 -6.69 -1.45 -12.68
N PRO A 104 -7.44 -0.39 -13.01
CA PRO A 104 -8.88 -0.35 -12.76
C PRO A 104 -9.57 -1.49 -13.50
N VAL A 105 -10.57 -2.08 -12.85
CA VAL A 105 -11.43 -3.11 -13.44
C VAL A 105 -12.78 -2.47 -13.75
N PRO A 106 -13.36 -2.67 -14.95
CA PRO A 106 -14.73 -2.23 -15.24
C PRO A 106 -15.73 -2.78 -14.22
N ASN A 107 -16.72 -1.96 -13.83
CA ASN A 107 -17.82 -2.39 -12.96
C ASN A 107 -19.13 -2.51 -13.76
N ASP A 108 -19.06 -3.23 -14.88
CA ASP A 108 -20.17 -3.46 -15.82
C ASP A 108 -20.89 -4.80 -15.60
N GLY A 109 -20.47 -5.58 -14.59
CA GLY A 109 -21.03 -6.90 -14.28
C GLY A 109 -20.57 -8.00 -15.23
N ALA A 110 -19.65 -7.71 -16.16
CA ALA A 110 -19.00 -8.73 -16.96
C ALA A 110 -18.05 -9.57 -16.10
N ALA A 111 -17.88 -10.84 -16.46
CA ALA A 111 -16.81 -11.64 -15.89
C ALA A 111 -15.47 -11.03 -16.32
N ILE A 112 -14.55 -10.85 -15.37
CA ILE A 112 -13.18 -10.47 -15.70
C ILE A 112 -12.59 -11.66 -16.46
N ASP A 113 -12.30 -11.47 -17.75
CA ASP A 113 -11.50 -12.41 -18.50
C ASP A 113 -10.07 -12.24 -18.01
N ILE A 114 -9.71 -13.02 -16.98
CA ILE A 114 -8.33 -13.10 -16.54
C ILE A 114 -7.68 -13.98 -17.60
N ASP A 115 -7.11 -13.34 -18.62
CA ASP A 115 -6.02 -13.94 -19.38
C ASP A 115 -4.95 -14.28 -18.35
N LEU A 116 -5.03 -15.49 -17.80
CA LEU A 116 -3.99 -16.05 -16.97
C LEU A 116 -2.78 -16.13 -17.89
N ILE A 117 -1.93 -15.10 -17.84
CA ILE A 117 -0.58 -15.20 -18.35
C ILE A 117 -0.03 -16.42 -17.62
N GLU A 118 0.13 -17.52 -18.35
CA GLU A 118 0.81 -18.68 -17.81
C GLU A 118 2.13 -18.15 -17.24
N PRO A 119 2.48 -18.47 -15.98
CA PRO A 119 3.75 -18.03 -15.43
C PRO A 119 4.83 -18.44 -16.43
N ASP A 120 5.64 -17.48 -16.88
CA ASP A 120 6.80 -17.76 -17.73
C ASP A 120 7.49 -18.98 -17.12
N THR A 121 7.52 -20.08 -17.88
CA THR A 121 8.13 -21.32 -17.42
C THR A 121 9.58 -21.00 -17.02
N PRO A 122 10.10 -21.52 -15.89
CA PRO A 122 11.44 -21.17 -15.40
C PRO A 122 12.62 -21.61 -16.31
N ASP A 123 12.34 -22.11 -17.51
CA ASP A 123 13.33 -22.74 -18.40
C ASP A 123 13.80 -21.84 -19.56
N ALA A 124 13.42 -20.57 -19.58
CA ALA A 124 14.13 -19.61 -20.43
C ALA A 124 15.51 -19.37 -19.82
N GLU A 125 16.55 -20.03 -20.35
CA GLU A 125 17.96 -19.67 -20.08
C GLU A 125 18.15 -18.18 -20.39
N ILE A 126 18.17 -17.35 -19.35
CA ILE A 126 18.54 -15.95 -19.48
C ILE A 126 20.06 -15.92 -19.60
N ASP A 127 20.56 -15.90 -20.84
CA ASP A 127 21.98 -15.67 -21.13
C ASP A 127 22.30 -14.19 -20.88
N ILE A 128 22.86 -13.90 -19.70
CA ILE A 128 23.30 -12.56 -19.32
C ILE A 128 24.75 -12.39 -19.77
N PRO A 129 25.06 -11.57 -20.79
CA PRO A 129 26.43 -11.35 -21.22
C PRO A 129 27.23 -10.64 -20.13
N VAL A 130 28.24 -11.32 -19.58
CA VAL A 130 29.16 -10.74 -18.58
C VAL A 130 30.27 -9.99 -19.30
N SER A 131 30.21 -8.66 -19.32
CA SER A 131 31.35 -7.82 -19.69
C SER A 131 32.14 -7.41 -18.44
N ARG A 132 33.42 -7.80 -18.36
CA ARG A 132 34.34 -7.23 -17.37
C ARG A 132 34.82 -5.86 -17.88
N LEU A 133 34.53 -4.81 -17.12
CA LEU A 133 35.20 -3.52 -17.22
C LEU A 133 36.51 -3.55 -16.43
#